data_AF-A0A377PHV1-F1
#
_entry.id   AF-A0A377PHV1-F1
#
_cell.length_a   1.000
_cell.length_b   1.000
_cell.length_c   1.000
_cell.angle_alpha   90.00
_cell.angle_beta   90.00
_cell.angle_gamma   90.00
#
_symmetry.space_group_name_H-M   'P 1'
#
loop_
_entity.id
_entity.type
_entity.pdbx_description
1 polymer ?
#
loop_
_entity_poly.entity_id
_entity_poly.type
_entity_poly.pdbx_seq_one_letter_code
_entity_poly.pdbx_strand_id
1 'polypeptide(L)'
;MAEISLPLSALRNLHLHAQGLDKPRRRKATPLDAIACIRQMSLLQIDTINVVARSPYLVLFSRLGLYSEQWLNEALRNGDIFEYWAHEACFIPKEDYRLVRPQMMSPENLGWKYSPEWHLKHQDDISELLAQIRHNGPVKATDFSAKNKKTSGWWEWKPEKRHLETLFSCGQLMVKERINFHRVLRLA
;
A
#
# COMPACT_ATOMS: atom_id res chain seq x y z
N MET A 1 -40.26 1.48 4.71
CA MET A 1 -39.40 2.59 5.22
C MET A 1 -39.63 3.78 4.31
N ALA A 2 -39.86 4.98 4.85
CA ALA A 2 -40.01 6.17 4.02
C ALA A 2 -38.69 6.45 3.27
N GLU A 3 -38.79 6.80 2.00
CA GLU A 3 -37.64 7.09 1.15
C GLU A 3 -37.06 8.45 1.55
N ILE A 4 -35.82 8.47 2.05
CA ILE A 4 -35.15 9.71 2.44
C ILE A 4 -34.59 10.36 1.17
N SER A 5 -35.18 11.49 0.78
CA SER A 5 -34.67 12.33 -0.31
C SER A 5 -33.86 13.50 0.24
N LEU A 6 -32.58 13.59 -0.13
CA LEU A 6 -31.68 14.68 0.27
C LEU A 6 -31.34 15.56 -0.94
N PRO A 7 -31.33 16.90 -0.79
CA PRO A 7 -30.87 17.77 -1.86
C PRO A 7 -29.37 17.56 -2.13
N LEU A 8 -28.93 17.82 -3.37
CA LEU A 8 -27.54 17.62 -3.80
C LEU A 8 -26.52 18.37 -2.93
N SER A 9 -26.88 19.56 -2.43
CA SER A 9 -26.04 20.34 -1.51
C SER A 9 -25.79 19.62 -0.19
N ALA A 10 -26.81 18.94 0.36
CA ALA A 10 -26.67 18.15 1.58
C ALA A 10 -25.75 16.94 1.36
N LEU A 11 -25.87 16.25 0.21
CA LEU A 11 -24.99 15.14 -0.14
C LEU A 11 -23.53 15.58 -0.29
N ARG A 12 -23.27 16.73 -0.93
CA ARG A 12 -21.93 17.31 -1.04
C ARG A 12 -21.33 17.65 0.31
N ASN A 13 -22.11 18.29 1.18
CA ASN A 13 -21.66 18.64 2.54
C ASN A 13 -21.40 17.38 3.38
N LEU A 14 -22.27 16.37 3.25
CA LEU A 14 -22.08 15.08 3.91
C LEU A 14 -20.78 14.41 3.45
N HIS A 15 -20.48 14.45 2.15
CA HIS A 15 -19.24 13.90 1.62
C HIS A 15 -18.01 14.66 2.14
N LEU A 16 -18.03 15.99 2.16
CA LEU A 16 -16.96 16.80 2.73
C LEU A 16 -16.75 16.51 4.22
N HIS A 17 -17.84 16.36 4.97
CA HIS A 17 -17.80 16.00 6.38
C HIS A 17 -17.19 14.61 6.60
N ALA A 18 -17.66 13.61 5.85
CA ALA A 18 -17.12 12.24 5.91
C ALA A 18 -15.61 12.24 5.60
N GLN A 19 -15.16 13.06 4.66
CA GLN A 19 -13.75 13.21 4.27
C GLN A 19 -12.91 14.09 5.21
N GLY A 20 -13.52 14.73 6.21
CA GLY A 20 -12.85 15.60 7.19
C GLY A 20 -12.43 16.97 6.65
N LEU A 21 -13.14 17.46 5.63
CA LEU A 21 -12.84 18.71 4.92
C LEU A 21 -13.77 19.88 5.30
N ASP A 22 -14.71 19.66 6.22
CA ASP A 22 -15.71 20.65 6.65
C ASP A 22 -15.26 21.48 7.86
N LYS A 23 -14.12 21.15 8.48
CA LYS A 23 -13.63 21.81 9.70
C LYS A 23 -12.30 22.51 9.48
N PRO A 24 -12.12 23.73 10.02
CA PRO A 24 -10.82 24.39 10.01
C PRO A 24 -9.84 23.67 10.94
N ARG A 25 -8.55 23.78 10.61
CA ARG A 25 -7.46 23.28 11.46
C ARG A 25 -7.37 24.12 12.73
N ARG A 26 -7.47 23.48 13.90
CA ARG A 26 -7.52 24.17 15.21
C ARG A 26 -6.17 24.24 15.92
N ARG A 27 -5.24 23.36 15.55
CA ARG A 27 -3.89 23.24 16.15
C ARG A 27 -2.89 22.70 15.13
N LYS A 28 -1.60 22.75 15.47
CA LYS A 28 -0.57 22.01 14.73
C LYS A 28 -0.88 20.51 14.76
N ALA A 29 -0.67 19.86 13.63
CA ALA A 29 -0.81 18.42 13.50
C ALA A 29 0.27 17.68 14.31
N THR A 30 -0.02 16.43 14.64
CA THR A 30 0.84 15.46 15.31
C THR A 30 0.87 14.17 14.48
N PRO A 31 1.81 13.24 14.71
CA PRO A 31 1.86 11.98 13.97
C PRO A 31 0.54 11.20 14.00
N LEU A 32 -0.16 11.22 15.14
CA LEU A 32 -1.44 10.53 15.31
C LEU A 32 -2.54 11.09 14.39
N ASP A 33 -2.48 12.37 14.03
CA ASP A 33 -3.47 12.99 13.14
C ASP A 33 -3.35 12.44 11.71
N ALA A 34 -2.17 12.04 11.25
CA ALA A 34 -2.00 11.39 9.95
C ALA A 34 -2.72 10.04 9.90
N ILE A 35 -2.57 9.23 10.94
CA ILE A 35 -3.26 7.96 11.07
C ILE A 35 -4.78 8.19 11.18
N ALA A 36 -5.21 9.18 11.96
CA ALA A 36 -6.62 9.52 12.10
C ALA A 36 -7.24 9.99 10.77
N CYS A 37 -6.51 10.79 9.97
CA CYS A 37 -6.96 11.18 8.64
C CYS A 37 -7.13 9.97 7.71
N ILE A 38 -6.18 9.03 7.70
CA ILE A 38 -6.28 7.82 6.87
C ILE A 38 -7.47 6.97 7.33
N ARG A 39 -7.69 6.82 8.65
CA ARG A 39 -8.87 6.14 9.20
C ARG A 39 -10.17 6.80 8.76
N GLN A 40 -10.25 8.13 8.79
CA GLN A 40 -11.44 8.86 8.36
C GLN A 40 -11.73 8.69 6.87
N MET A 41 -10.69 8.65 6.02
CA MET A 41 -10.84 8.41 4.59
C MET A 41 -11.05 6.93 4.23
N SER A 42 -10.77 6.01 5.18
CA SER A 42 -10.62 4.56 5.02
C SER A 42 -9.51 4.11 4.07
N LEU A 43 -9.19 4.89 3.03
CA LEU A 43 -8.15 4.61 2.04
C LEU A 43 -7.40 5.88 1.69
N LEU A 44 -6.07 5.82 1.66
CA LEU A 44 -5.22 6.87 1.10
C LEU A 44 -4.48 6.31 -0.12
N GLN A 45 -4.90 6.72 -1.32
CA GLN A 45 -4.33 6.23 -2.57
C GLN A 45 -2.84 6.61 -2.70
N ILE A 46 -2.07 5.68 -3.25
CA ILE A 46 -0.66 5.80 -3.59
C ILE A 46 -0.56 6.04 -5.10
N ASP A 47 0.04 7.17 -5.47
CA ASP A 47 0.36 7.50 -6.86
C ASP A 47 1.86 7.71 -7.01
N THR A 48 2.42 7.28 -8.14
CA THR A 48 3.85 7.38 -8.45
C THR A 48 4.23 8.72 -9.09
N ILE A 49 3.28 9.46 -9.67
CA ILE A 49 3.51 10.76 -10.32
C ILE A 49 4.04 11.77 -9.29
N ASN A 50 5.15 12.42 -9.62
CA ASN A 50 5.86 13.32 -8.71
C ASN A 50 6.32 14.61 -9.40
N VAL A 51 5.37 15.38 -9.94
CA VAL A 51 5.67 16.69 -10.56
C VAL A 51 5.81 17.79 -9.50
N VAL A 52 4.90 17.83 -8.53
CA VAL A 52 4.94 18.75 -7.38
C VAL A 52 5.24 17.95 -6.11
N ALA A 53 4.34 17.03 -5.79
CA ALA A 53 4.52 15.99 -4.78
C ALA A 53 3.59 14.82 -5.17
N ARG A 54 3.86 13.62 -4.62
CA ARG A 54 2.98 12.47 -4.86
C ARG A 54 1.64 12.65 -4.15
N SER A 55 0.58 12.12 -4.77
CA SER A 55 -0.80 12.22 -4.29
C SER A 55 -0.99 12.02 -2.77
N PRO A 56 -0.48 10.95 -2.13
CA PRO A 56 -0.73 10.72 -0.70
C PRO A 56 -0.23 11.89 0.18
N TYR A 57 0.87 12.54 -0.21
CA TYR A 57 1.42 13.65 0.55
C TYR A 57 0.58 14.92 0.43
N LEU A 58 0.05 15.19 -0.78
CA LEU A 58 -0.84 16.32 -1.04
C LEU A 58 -2.19 16.16 -0.33
N VAL A 59 -2.74 14.94 -0.34
CA VAL A 59 -4.02 14.61 0.31
C VAL A 59 -3.94 14.77 1.83
N LEU A 60 -2.81 14.39 2.44
CA LEU A 60 -2.56 14.64 3.86
C LEU A 60 -2.30 16.12 4.14
N PHE A 61 -1.54 16.81 3.28
CA PHE A 61 -1.29 18.25 3.41
C PHE A 61 -2.59 19.07 3.39
N SER A 62 -3.57 18.70 2.54
CA SER A 62 -4.85 19.41 2.47
C SER A 62 -5.68 19.29 3.76
N ARG A 63 -5.44 18.26 4.58
CA ARG A 63 -6.12 18.06 5.87
C ARG A 63 -5.30 18.57 7.05
N LEU A 64 -4.01 18.27 7.09
CA LEU A 64 -3.12 18.53 8.23
C LEU A 64 -2.38 19.86 8.15
N GLY A 65 -2.18 20.41 6.96
CA GLY A 65 -1.31 21.56 6.73
C GLY A 65 0.15 21.17 6.72
N LEU A 66 1.03 22.04 7.22
CA LEU A 66 2.45 21.70 7.35
C LEU A 66 2.60 20.53 8.33
N TYR A 67 3.09 19.40 7.84
CA TYR A 67 3.32 18.17 8.60
C TYR A 67 4.61 17.50 8.10
N SER A 68 5.14 16.55 8.86
CA SER A 68 6.29 15.75 8.43
C SER A 68 5.83 14.54 7.63
N GLU A 69 6.31 14.41 6.39
CA GLU A 69 6.05 13.23 5.54
C GLU A 69 6.57 11.93 6.18
N GLN A 70 7.56 12.03 7.10
CA GLN A 70 8.08 10.87 7.83
C GLN A 70 7.01 10.16 8.65
N TRP A 71 5.97 10.86 9.10
CA TRP A 71 4.87 10.26 9.87
C TRP A 71 4.14 9.16 9.09
N LEU A 72 4.04 9.29 7.77
CA LEU A 72 3.41 8.26 6.93
C LEU A 72 4.28 7.00 6.85
N ASN A 73 5.60 7.16 6.70
CA ASN A 73 6.55 6.04 6.69
C ASN A 73 6.63 5.37 8.07
N GLU A 74 6.59 6.15 9.15
CA GLU A 74 6.57 5.63 10.52
C GLU A 74 5.27 4.86 10.81
N ALA A 75 4.11 5.39 10.41
CA ALA A 75 2.83 4.69 10.56
C ALA A 75 2.83 3.35 9.83
N LEU A 76 3.38 3.30 8.61
CA LEU A 76 3.53 2.05 7.86
C LEU A 76 4.49 1.09 8.57
N ARG A 77 5.68 1.57 8.97
CA ARG A 77 6.70 0.75 9.64
C ARG A 77 6.23 0.18 10.97
N ASN A 78 5.44 0.95 11.72
CA ASN A 78 4.87 0.55 13.01
C ASN A 78 3.65 -0.38 12.83
N GLY A 79 3.13 -0.54 11.61
CA GLY A 79 1.96 -1.34 11.31
C GLY A 79 0.64 -0.69 11.72
N ASP A 80 0.59 0.63 11.92
CA ASP A 80 -0.66 1.37 12.16
C ASP A 80 -1.50 1.48 10.89
N ILE A 81 -0.82 1.46 9.74
CA ILE A 81 -1.39 1.34 8.40
C ILE A 81 -0.62 0.25 7.64
N PHE A 82 -1.22 -0.29 6.59
CA PHE A 82 -0.56 -1.22 5.67
C PHE A 82 -0.86 -0.84 4.22
N GLU A 83 -0.04 -1.34 3.30
CA GLU A 83 -0.29 -1.18 1.86
C GLU A 83 -0.98 -2.40 1.28
N TYR A 84 -2.04 -2.20 0.50
CA TYR A 84 -2.65 -3.25 -0.29
C TYR A 84 -3.46 -2.70 -1.48
N TRP A 85 -3.94 -3.60 -2.33
CA TRP A 85 -4.91 -3.32 -3.38
C TRP A 85 -6.32 -3.25 -2.77
N ALA A 86 -6.88 -2.05 -2.66
CA ALA A 86 -8.31 -1.88 -2.36
C ALA A 86 -9.07 -1.56 -3.65
N HIS A 87 -9.17 -0.29 -4.02
CA HIS A 87 -9.51 0.11 -5.39
C HIS A 87 -8.24 0.11 -6.26
N GLU A 88 -7.24 0.86 -5.81
CA GLU A 88 -5.88 0.87 -6.32
C GLU A 88 -4.89 0.67 -5.16
N ALA A 89 -3.59 0.86 -5.40
CA ALA A 89 -2.61 0.81 -4.34
C ALA A 89 -2.94 1.90 -3.29
N CYS A 90 -3.22 1.49 -2.06
CA CYS A 90 -3.60 2.39 -0.98
C CYS A 90 -2.82 2.09 0.29
N PHE A 91 -2.61 3.12 1.12
CA PHE A 91 -2.44 2.95 2.55
C PHE A 91 -3.81 2.75 3.21
N ILE A 92 -3.91 1.74 4.05
CA ILE A 92 -5.16 1.28 4.67
C ILE A 92 -4.94 1.18 6.19
N PRO A 93 -5.88 1.62 7.03
CA PRO A 93 -5.80 1.42 8.48
C PRO A 93 -5.70 -0.06 8.85
N LYS A 94 -4.88 -0.42 9.83
CA LYS A 94 -4.74 -1.82 10.26
C LYS A 94 -6.07 -2.48 10.65
N GLU A 95 -7.02 -1.70 11.16
CA GLU A 95 -8.33 -2.18 11.59
C GLU A 95 -9.19 -2.72 10.42
N ASP A 96 -8.90 -2.26 9.20
CA ASP A 96 -9.62 -2.61 7.97
C ASP A 96 -8.99 -3.80 7.24
N TYR A 97 -7.94 -4.42 7.79
CA TYR A 97 -7.28 -5.59 7.21
C TYR A 97 -8.27 -6.72 6.88
N ARG A 98 -9.23 -6.97 7.77
CA ARG A 98 -10.29 -7.98 7.56
C ARG A 98 -11.19 -7.71 6.36
N LEU A 99 -11.31 -6.45 5.92
CA LEU A 99 -12.14 -6.06 4.79
C LEU A 99 -11.46 -6.42 3.46
N VAL A 100 -10.13 -6.45 3.43
CA VAL A 100 -9.36 -6.77 2.23
C VAL A 100 -8.80 -8.19 2.21
N ARG A 101 -8.76 -8.87 3.36
CA ARG A 101 -8.28 -10.25 3.46
C ARG A 101 -8.98 -11.22 2.49
N PRO A 102 -10.30 -11.15 2.25
CA PRO A 102 -10.94 -12.01 1.25
C PRO A 102 -10.33 -11.87 -0.16
N GLN A 103 -9.92 -10.66 -0.55
CA GLN A 103 -9.25 -10.44 -1.84
C GLN A 103 -7.85 -11.06 -1.88
N MET A 104 -7.13 -11.08 -0.75
CA MET A 104 -5.83 -11.76 -0.66
C MET A 104 -5.96 -13.28 -0.80
N MET A 105 -7.05 -13.85 -0.28
CA MET A 105 -7.32 -15.29 -0.34
C MET A 105 -7.87 -15.74 -1.70
N SER A 106 -8.49 -14.80 -2.44
CA SER A 106 -9.02 -15.01 -3.79
C SER A 106 -8.48 -13.95 -4.76
N PRO A 107 -7.15 -13.89 -4.98
CA PRO A 107 -6.49 -12.85 -5.75
C PRO A 107 -6.82 -12.90 -7.25
N GLU A 108 -7.41 -14.00 -7.74
CA GLU A 108 -7.95 -14.12 -9.10
C GLU A 108 -8.99 -13.03 -9.44
N ASN A 109 -9.67 -12.48 -8.43
CA ASN A 109 -10.64 -11.39 -8.61
C ASN A 109 -9.99 -10.00 -8.79
N LEU A 110 -8.66 -9.88 -8.61
CA LEU A 110 -7.93 -8.62 -8.74
C LEU A 110 -7.58 -8.28 -10.20
N GLY A 111 -7.97 -9.12 -11.15
CA GLY A 111 -7.67 -8.94 -12.57
C GLY A 111 -6.16 -8.94 -12.82
N TRP A 112 -5.67 -7.98 -13.60
CA TRP A 112 -4.27 -7.91 -14.02
C TRP A 112 -3.25 -7.80 -12.86
N LYS A 113 -3.69 -7.43 -11.65
CA LYS A 113 -2.85 -7.33 -10.44
C LYS A 113 -2.38 -8.72 -9.94
N TYR A 114 -2.96 -9.81 -10.42
CA TYR A 114 -2.56 -11.18 -10.13
C TYR A 114 -2.64 -12.03 -11.41
N SER A 115 -1.71 -12.97 -11.57
CA SER A 115 -1.73 -13.91 -12.71
C SER A 115 -1.62 -15.33 -12.17
N PRO A 116 -2.74 -16.10 -12.17
CA PRO A 116 -2.73 -17.49 -11.75
C PRO A 116 -1.74 -18.33 -12.58
N GLU A 117 -1.66 -18.08 -13.88
CA GLU A 117 -0.79 -18.83 -14.81
C GLU A 117 0.68 -18.61 -14.47
N TRP A 118 1.06 -17.37 -14.15
CA TRP A 118 2.42 -17.05 -13.72
C TRP A 118 2.75 -17.72 -12.38
N HIS A 119 1.81 -17.67 -11.43
CA HIS A 119 2.00 -18.27 -10.12
C HIS A 119 2.19 -19.78 -10.23
N LEU A 120 1.36 -20.46 -11.02
CA LEU A 120 1.45 -21.91 -11.28
C LEU A 120 2.74 -22.28 -12.02
N LYS A 121 3.15 -21.50 -13.02
CA LYS A 121 4.35 -21.79 -13.81
C LYS A 121 5.65 -21.68 -13.01
N HIS A 122 5.70 -20.78 -12.02
CA HIS A 122 6.91 -20.43 -11.28
C HIS A 122 6.82 -20.80 -9.79
N GLN A 123 6.08 -21.85 -9.44
CA GLN A 123 5.86 -22.24 -8.04
C GLN A 123 7.16 -22.55 -7.30
N ASP A 124 8.09 -23.24 -7.95
CA ASP A 124 9.37 -23.61 -7.35
C ASP A 124 10.23 -22.38 -7.07
N ASP A 125 10.40 -21.49 -8.07
CA ASP A 125 11.12 -20.21 -7.94
C ASP A 125 10.53 -19.33 -6.82
N ILE A 126 9.19 -19.26 -6.77
CA ILE A 126 8.46 -18.50 -5.75
C ILE A 126 8.69 -19.09 -4.36
N SER A 127 8.69 -20.42 -4.24
CA SER A 127 8.92 -21.11 -2.98
C SER A 127 10.34 -20.90 -2.47
N GLU A 128 11.33 -20.94 -3.36
CA GLU A 128 12.72 -20.63 -3.03
C GLU A 128 12.87 -19.18 -2.58
N LEU A 129 12.29 -18.22 -3.30
CA LEU A 129 12.30 -16.81 -2.93
C LEU A 129 11.70 -16.58 -1.53
N LEU A 130 10.57 -17.22 -1.21
CA LEU A 130 9.97 -17.14 0.12
C LEU A 130 10.90 -17.71 1.21
N ALA A 131 11.59 -18.81 0.93
CA ALA A 131 12.57 -19.38 1.85
C ALA A 131 13.77 -18.43 2.07
N GLN A 132 14.26 -17.80 1.01
CA GLN A 132 15.32 -16.79 1.09
C GLN A 132 14.90 -15.57 1.92
N ILE A 133 13.69 -15.04 1.70
CA ILE A 133 13.15 -13.91 2.50
C ILE A 133 12.98 -14.32 3.97
N ARG A 134 12.57 -15.57 4.24
CA ARG A 134 12.47 -16.08 5.62
C ARG A 134 13.82 -16.08 6.33
N HIS A 135 14.89 -16.45 5.62
CA HIS A 135 16.24 -16.56 6.19
C HIS A 135 16.97 -15.22 6.27
N ASN A 136 16.94 -14.44 5.18
CA ASN A 136 17.73 -13.23 5.01
C ASN A 136 16.98 -11.94 5.40
N GLY A 137 15.66 -12.02 5.57
CA GLY A 137 14.81 -10.89 5.93
C GLY A 137 14.19 -10.15 4.74
N PRO A 138 13.66 -8.94 4.97
CA PRO A 138 12.90 -8.18 3.97
C PRO A 138 13.74 -7.76 2.75
N VAL A 139 13.11 -7.70 1.58
CA VAL A 139 13.77 -7.42 0.30
C VAL A 139 13.06 -6.32 -0.50
N LYS A 140 13.78 -5.66 -1.40
CA LYS A 140 13.22 -4.75 -2.42
C LYS A 140 13.39 -5.36 -3.81
N ALA A 141 12.49 -5.02 -4.73
CA ALA A 141 12.65 -5.41 -6.14
C ALA A 141 14.01 -4.96 -6.74
N THR A 142 14.55 -3.83 -6.27
CA THR A 142 15.85 -3.31 -6.73
C THR A 142 17.04 -4.18 -6.33
N ASP A 143 16.92 -4.97 -5.26
CA ASP A 143 18.02 -5.81 -4.76
C ASP A 143 18.37 -6.93 -5.76
N PHE A 144 17.41 -7.26 -6.63
CA PHE A 144 17.56 -8.25 -7.70
C PHE A 144 18.08 -7.63 -9.01
N SER A 145 17.86 -6.34 -9.25
CA SER A 145 18.27 -5.65 -10.49
C SER A 145 19.76 -5.24 -10.56
N ALA A 146 20.50 -5.26 -9.45
CA ALA A 146 21.79 -4.59 -9.33
C ALA A 146 23.04 -5.48 -9.51
N LYS A 147 22.92 -6.78 -9.79
CA LYS A 147 24.06 -7.71 -9.86
C LYS A 147 24.39 -8.18 -11.29
N ASN A 148 24.81 -7.24 -12.13
CA ASN A 148 25.67 -7.54 -13.28
C ASN A 148 27.02 -6.85 -13.11
N LYS A 149 27.86 -7.40 -12.21
CA LYS A 149 29.33 -7.34 -12.29
C LYS A 149 29.93 -8.27 -11.23
N LYS A 150 30.39 -9.45 -11.69
CA LYS A 150 31.35 -10.37 -11.04
C LYS A 150 30.85 -11.41 -10.02
N THR A 151 29.81 -12.17 -10.36
CA THR A 151 29.75 -13.59 -9.97
C THR A 151 29.00 -14.37 -11.02
N SER A 152 29.72 -15.20 -11.78
CA SER A 152 29.19 -16.22 -12.66
C SER A 152 28.80 -17.44 -11.82
N GLY A 153 27.51 -17.78 -11.75
CA GLY A 153 27.04 -19.06 -11.22
C GLY A 153 25.56 -19.11 -10.82
N TRP A 154 24.75 -19.82 -11.62
CA TRP A 154 23.43 -20.42 -11.33
C TRP A 154 22.34 -19.47 -10.76
N TRP A 155 21.70 -18.54 -11.48
CA TRP A 155 21.10 -18.53 -12.82
C TRP A 155 20.86 -17.05 -13.20
N GLU A 156 20.27 -16.73 -14.35
CA GLU A 156 19.99 -15.34 -14.76
C GLU A 156 18.59 -14.89 -14.29
N TRP A 157 18.55 -14.12 -13.21
CA TRP A 157 17.36 -13.72 -12.45
C TRP A 157 16.76 -12.44 -13.05
N LYS A 158 15.58 -12.57 -13.69
CA LYS A 158 14.82 -11.48 -14.34
C LYS A 158 13.28 -11.49 -14.12
N PRO A 159 12.61 -12.53 -13.56
CA PRO A 159 11.18 -12.47 -13.22
C PRO A 159 10.81 -12.03 -11.78
N GLU A 160 11.78 -11.66 -10.92
CA GLU A 160 11.59 -11.49 -9.47
C GLU A 160 10.58 -10.41 -9.12
N LYS A 161 10.58 -9.31 -9.87
CA LYS A 161 9.61 -8.23 -9.67
C LYS A 161 8.18 -8.76 -9.77
N ARG A 162 7.89 -9.63 -10.75
CA ARG A 162 6.56 -10.20 -10.94
C ARG A 162 6.25 -11.24 -9.87
N HIS A 163 7.22 -12.03 -9.40
CA HIS A 163 7.03 -12.90 -8.23
C HIS A 163 6.65 -12.10 -6.98
N LEU A 164 7.37 -11.02 -6.68
CA LEU A 164 7.10 -10.14 -5.55
C LEU A 164 5.72 -9.47 -5.65
N GLU A 165 5.32 -9.02 -6.84
CA GLU A 165 3.98 -8.46 -7.09
C GLU A 165 2.88 -9.51 -6.93
N THR A 166 3.06 -10.73 -7.46
CA THR A 166 2.13 -11.86 -7.28
C THR A 166 1.96 -12.21 -5.80
N LEU A 167 3.07 -12.35 -5.07
CA LEU A 167 3.09 -12.67 -3.64
C LEU A 167 2.48 -11.55 -2.77
N PHE A 168 2.68 -10.30 -3.18
CA PHE A 168 2.01 -9.16 -2.56
C PHE A 168 0.49 -9.20 -2.77
N SER A 169 0.05 -9.46 -4.00
CA SER A 169 -1.37 -9.52 -4.34
C SER A 169 -2.12 -10.64 -3.60
N CYS A 170 -1.51 -11.82 -3.41
CA CYS A 170 -2.09 -12.91 -2.62
C CYS A 170 -1.82 -12.79 -1.10
N GLY A 171 -1.24 -11.68 -0.63
CA GLY A 171 -1.03 -11.40 0.78
C GLY A 171 -0.01 -12.31 1.47
N GLN A 172 0.86 -13.01 0.72
CA GLN A 172 1.99 -13.76 1.28
C GLN A 172 3.18 -12.85 1.63
N LEU A 173 3.33 -11.76 0.88
CA LEU A 173 4.25 -10.67 1.21
C LEU A 173 3.47 -9.39 1.53
N MET A 174 3.95 -8.66 2.52
CA MET A 174 3.41 -7.36 2.93
C MET A 174 4.51 -6.31 2.89
N VAL A 175 4.14 -5.05 2.66
CA VAL A 175 5.08 -3.94 2.69
C VAL A 175 5.42 -3.60 4.14
N LYS A 176 6.68 -3.71 4.52
CA LYS A 176 7.21 -3.31 5.82
C LYS A 176 7.39 -1.80 5.90
N GLU A 177 7.99 -1.21 4.87
CA GLU A 177 8.30 0.21 4.79
C GLU A 177 8.55 0.61 3.33
N ARG A 178 8.67 1.92 3.10
CA ARG A 178 9.14 2.45 1.82
C ARG A 178 10.47 3.17 1.99
N ILE A 179 11.42 2.86 1.11
CA ILE A 179 12.71 3.57 1.02
C ILE A 179 12.81 4.14 -0.39
N ASN A 180 12.93 5.46 -0.51
CA ASN A 180 12.92 6.17 -1.80
C ASN A 180 11.71 5.79 -2.68
N PHE A 181 10.55 5.60 -2.05
CA PHE A 181 9.31 5.13 -2.67
C PHE A 181 9.34 3.70 -3.24
N HIS A 182 10.39 2.92 -2.98
CA HIS A 182 10.41 1.49 -3.24
C HIS A 182 9.87 0.71 -2.04
N ARG A 183 9.02 -0.28 -2.31
CA ARG A 183 8.50 -1.20 -1.29
C ARG A 183 9.63 -2.10 -0.77
N VAL A 184 9.77 -2.15 0.54
CA VAL A 184 10.52 -3.19 1.26
C VAL A 184 9.50 -4.25 1.69
N LEU A 185 9.59 -5.45 1.13
CA LEU A 185 8.64 -6.53 1.31
C LEU A 185 9.15 -7.52 2.34
N ARG A 186 8.26 -7.93 3.25
CA ARG A 186 8.49 -8.99 4.23
C ARG A 186 7.42 -10.06 4.10
N LEU A 187 7.67 -11.24 4.65
CA LEU A 187 6.61 -12.23 4.88
C LEU A 187 5.50 -11.60 5.72
N ALA A 188 4.25 -11.85 5.33
CA ALA A 188 3.05 -11.30 5.98
C ALA A 188 2.99 -11.64 7.47
#